data_AF-A0A960K7B7-F1
#
_entry.id   AF-A0A960K7B7-F1
#
_cell.length_a   1.000
_cell.length_b   1.000
_cell.length_c   1.000
_cell.angle_alpha   90.00
_cell.angle_beta   90.00
_cell.angle_gamma   90.00
#
_symmetry.space_group_name_H-M   'P 1'
#
loop_
_entity.id
_entity.type
_entity.pdbx_description
1 polymer ?
#
loop_
_entity_poly.entity_id
_entity_poly.type
_entity_poly.pdbx_seq_one_letter_code
_entity_poly.pdbx_strand_id
1 'polypeptide(L)' 'RSVYSSSIVATDLVADRDTLLALEVNGEPLAPDHGAPCRLIAPNRPGVLQTKWIERVEVI' A
#
# COMPACT_ATOMS: atom_id res chain seq x y z
N ARG A 1 1.48 18.56 3.14
CA ARG A 1 1.22 17.13 2.87
C ARG A 1 0.77 16.49 4.18
N SER A 2 -0.37 15.80 4.20
CA SER A 2 -0.89 15.17 5.43
C SER A 2 0.09 14.12 5.96
N VAL A 3 0.17 13.92 7.28
CA VAL A 3 1.07 12.95 7.92
C VAL A 3 0.79 11.51 7.43
N TYR A 4 -0.40 11.27 6.89
CA TYR A 4 -0.83 9.98 6.34
C TYR A 4 -0.59 9.80 4.84
N SER A 5 0.03 10.78 4.16
CA SER A 5 0.29 10.68 2.71
C SER A 5 1.54 9.88 2.35
N SER A 6 2.28 9.38 3.34
CA SER A 6 3.51 8.62 3.15
C SER A 6 3.63 7.51 4.19
N SER A 7 4.23 6.39 3.80
CA SER A 7 4.48 5.24 4.66
C SER A 7 5.89 4.73 4.41
N ILE A 8 6.63 4.51 5.49
CA ILE A 8 7.92 3.82 5.43
C ILE A 8 7.66 2.33 5.67
N VAL A 9 8.21 1.50 4.80
CA VAL A 9 8.14 0.05 4.86
C VAL A 9 9.54 -0.46 5.15
N ALA A 10 9.69 -1.24 6.22
CA ALA A 10 10.97 -1.82 6.60
C ALA A 10 11.39 -2.90 5.60
N THR A 11 12.70 -3.12 5.45
CA THR A 11 13.27 -4.01 4.42
C THR A 11 12.76 -5.45 4.50
N ASP A 12 12.55 -5.96 5.72
CA ASP A 12 11.95 -7.27 5.97
C ASP A 12 10.54 -7.38 5.41
N LEU A 13 9.71 -6.34 5.60
CA LEU A 13 8.37 -6.28 5.03
C LEU A 13 8.40 -6.12 3.51
N VAL A 14 9.34 -5.36 2.95
CA VAL A 14 9.50 -5.25 1.50
C VAL A 14 9.83 -6.61 0.86
N ALA A 15 10.59 -7.45 1.58
CA ALA A 15 10.94 -8.79 1.13
C ALA A 15 9.84 -9.85 1.37
N ASP A 16 8.82 -9.51 2.17
CA ASP A 16 7.69 -10.40 2.45
C ASP A 16 6.83 -10.58 1.20
N ARG A 17 6.47 -11.84 0.90
CA ARG A 17 5.66 -12.19 -0.27
C ARG A 17 4.23 -11.68 -0.19
N ASP A 18 3.74 -11.42 1.02
CA ASP A 18 2.40 -10.89 1.25
C ASP A 18 2.38 -9.35 1.23
N THR A 19 3.54 -8.70 1.01
CA THR A 19 3.62 -7.27 0.76
C THR A 19 3.40 -6.97 -0.72
N LEU A 20 2.33 -6.24 -1.01
CA LEU A 20 1.83 -5.99 -2.36
C LEU A 20 1.55 -4.51 -2.59
N LEU A 21 1.89 -4.06 -3.80
CA LEU A 21 1.22 -2.93 -4.43
C LEU A 21 0.01 -3.48 -5.19
N ALA A 22 -1.13 -3.49 -4.52
CA ALA A 22 -2.36 -4.07 -5.06
C ALA A 22 -3.04 -3.09 -6.01
N LEU A 23 -3.44 -3.59 -7.18
CA LEU A 23 -4.23 -2.89 -8.19
C LEU A 23 -5.68 -3.40 -8.26
N GLU A 24 -5.89 -4.62 -7.76
CA GLU A 24 -7.14 -5.36 -7.80
C GLU A 24 -7.43 -6.03 -6.46
N VAL A 25 -8.69 -6.38 -6.23
CA VAL A 25 -9.13 -7.22 -5.11
C VAL A 25 -10.20 -8.18 -5.63
N ASN A 26 -10.04 -9.48 -5.33
CA ASN A 26 -10.93 -10.54 -5.80
C ASN A 26 -11.11 -10.58 -7.34
N GLY A 27 -10.06 -10.24 -8.09
CA GLY A 27 -10.09 -10.23 -9.56
C GLY A 27 -10.74 -9.00 -10.19
N GLU A 28 -11.14 -8.02 -9.38
CA GLU A 28 -11.74 -6.76 -9.86
C GLU A 28 -10.83 -5.57 -9.54
N PRO A 29 -10.78 -4.53 -10.39
CA PRO A 29 -10.06 -3.29 -10.10
C PRO A 29 -10.49 -2.68 -8.76
N LEU A 30 -9.53 -2.06 -8.06
CA LEU A 30 -9.86 -1.34 -6.83
C LEU A 30 -10.92 -0.26 -7.10
N ALA A 31 -11.90 -0.16 -6.21
CA ALA A 31 -12.79 0.99 -6.15
C ALA A 31 -12.04 2.22 -5.58
N PRO A 32 -12.48 3.45 -5.87
CA PRO A 32 -11.84 4.67 -5.34
C PRO A 32 -11.65 4.65 -3.82
N ASP A 33 -12.68 4.25 -3.08
CA ASP A 33 -12.65 4.14 -1.61
C ASP A 33 -11.71 3.03 -1.12
N HIS A 34 -11.41 2.05 -1.97
CA HIS A 34 -10.46 0.99 -1.68
C HIS A 34 -9.02 1.36 -2.04
N GLY A 35 -8.78 2.52 -2.65
CA GLY A 35 -7.43 3.00 -2.95
C GLY A 35 -7.04 2.98 -4.42
N ALA A 36 -8.00 2.94 -5.34
CA ALA A 36 -7.72 2.96 -6.78
C ALA A 36 -6.84 4.16 -7.21
N PRO A 37 -5.87 3.97 -8.10
CA PRO A 37 -5.59 2.74 -8.85
C PRO A 37 -4.66 1.76 -8.10
N CYS A 38 -4.00 2.19 -7.04
CA CYS A 38 -2.95 1.42 -6.37
C CYS A 38 -2.91 1.68 -4.86
N ARG A 39 -2.74 0.61 -4.07
CA ARG A 39 -2.54 0.69 -2.62
C ARG A 39 -1.45 -0.26 -2.13
N LEU A 40 -0.86 0.07 -0.99
CA LEU A 40 0.02 -0.83 -0.23
C LEU A 40 -0.84 -1.75 0.64
N ILE A 41 -0.53 -3.05 0.57
CA ILE A 41 -0.92 -4.06 1.54
C ILE A 41 0.37 -4.69 2.05
N ALA A 42 0.58 -4.71 3.37
CA ALA A 42 1.70 -5.44 3.98
C ALA A 42 1.26 -6.08 5.31
N PRO A 43 1.76 -7.28 5.66
CA PRO A 43 1.30 -8.03 6.82
C PRO A 43 1.65 -7.30 8.14
N ASN A 44 0.86 -7.57 9.18
CA ASN A 44 1.11 -7.11 10.56
C ASN A 44 1.22 -5.58 10.74
N ARG A 45 0.64 -4.78 9.84
CA ARG A 45 0.63 -3.31 9.94
C ARG A 45 -0.76 -2.78 10.34
N PRO A 46 -0.84 -1.76 11.21
CA PRO A 46 -2.08 -1.02 11.46
C PRO A 46 -2.74 -0.56 10.16
N GLY A 47 -4.07 -0.63 10.09
CA GLY A 47 -4.83 -0.28 8.87
C GLY A 47 -4.56 1.12 8.33
N VAL A 48 -4.22 2.08 9.19
CA VAL A 48 -3.83 3.45 8.81
C VAL A 48 -2.53 3.51 8.01
N LEU A 49 -1.66 2.50 8.12
CA LEU A 49 -0.40 2.38 7.39
C LEU A 49 -0.53 1.57 6.08
N GLN A 50 -1.74 1.09 5.76
CA GLN A 50 -2.06 0.46 4.48
C GLN A 50 -2.42 1.54 3.45
N THR A 51 -1.41 2.32 3.06
CA THR A 51 -1.53 3.53 2.25
C THR A 51 -2.32 3.30 0.97
N LYS A 52 -3.38 4.07 0.78
CA LYS A 52 -4.19 4.13 -0.44
C LYS A 52 -3.63 5.17 -1.39
N TRP A 53 -3.95 5.05 -2.67
CA TRP A 53 -3.67 6.06 -3.71
C TRP A 53 -2.17 6.33 -3.88
N ILE A 54 -1.40 5.27 -4.10
CA ILE A 54 0.05 5.36 -4.28
C ILE A 54 0.37 5.97 -5.65
N GLU A 55 1.07 7.10 -5.62
CA GLU A 55 1.57 7.79 -6.82
C GLU A 55 3.08 7.64 -7.00
N ARG A 56 3.80 7.28 -5.94
CA ARG A 56 5.27 7.20 -5.94
C ARG A 56 5.81 6.19 -4.93
N VAL A 57 6.85 5.47 -5.34
CA VAL A 57 7.68 4.63 -4.48
C VAL A 57 9.13 5.09 -4.64
N GLU A 58 9.82 5.29 -3.52
CA GLU A 58 11.22 5.70 -3.48
C GLU A 58 11.98 4.71 -2.57
N VAL A 59 13.20 4.35 -2.96
CA VAL A 59 14.12 3.58 -2.13
C VAL A 59 15.08 4.58 -1.49
N ILE A 60 15.21 4.51 -0.16
CA ILE A 60 16.04 5.39 0.66
C ILE A 60 17.23 4.64 1.26
#